data_AF-A0A946MJP5-F1
#
_entry.id   AF-A0A946MJP5-F1
#
_cell.length_a   1.000
_cell.length_b   1.000
_cell.length_c   1.000
_cell.angle_alpha   90.00
_cell.angle_beta   90.00
_cell.angle_gamma   90.00
#
_symmetry.space_group_name_H-M   'P 1'
#
loop_
_entity.id
_entity.type
_entity.pdbx_description
1 polymer ?
#
loop_
_entity_poly.entity_id
_entity_poly.type
_entity_poly.pdbx_seq_one_letter_code
_entity_poly.pdbx_strand_id
1 'polypeptide(L)'
;MKLNDLQTFLTQAQAIDSIAADFGQYGPQPDLFYKISALILGNDFKTSIRNGSKRAWIRRNNDQSFESVNDEALGFYLIHVLETFQRDAAGMAQICSLVFETPARPGELEGESGVWIENQMNGFVCKRCANCCRRLENACTREDWQLWESLGRKDILSWVKKEQLNNGKVRYRAWIDPQTGRSAESCPFLGQKPGTGMFYCTIHAVKPMVCREYPYTKKHARNTGCKG
;
A
#
# COMPACT_ATOMS: atom_id res chain seq x y z
N MET A 1 19.07 -13.17 -10.24
CA MET A 1 18.51 -12.37 -9.14
C MET A 1 19.59 -11.43 -8.67
N LYS A 2 19.47 -10.12 -8.91
CA LYS A 2 20.51 -9.17 -8.51
C LYS A 2 20.37 -8.90 -7.01
N LEU A 3 21.49 -8.80 -6.29
CA LEU A 3 21.53 -8.59 -4.84
C LEU A 3 20.78 -7.32 -4.36
N ASN A 4 20.45 -6.38 -5.27
CA ASN A 4 19.66 -5.18 -4.97
C ASN A 4 18.14 -5.41 -4.82
N ASP A 5 17.60 -6.61 -5.09
CA ASP A 5 16.14 -6.86 -5.04
C ASP A 5 15.61 -7.19 -3.63
N LEU A 6 16.47 -7.23 -2.61
CA LEU A 6 16.11 -7.70 -1.26
C LEU A 6 15.75 -6.58 -0.29
N GLN A 7 16.13 -5.33 -0.57
CA GLN A 7 15.93 -4.21 0.34
C GLN A 7 15.65 -2.93 -0.44
N THR A 8 14.77 -2.09 0.12
CA THR A 8 14.46 -0.75 -0.41
C THR A 8 14.94 0.30 0.58
N PHE A 9 15.69 1.29 0.12
CA PHE A 9 16.02 2.46 0.93
C PHE A 9 14.92 3.50 0.81
N LEU A 10 14.52 4.08 1.94
CA LEU A 10 13.60 5.20 2.02
C LEU A 10 14.25 6.32 2.81
N THR A 11 14.24 7.52 2.25
CA THR A 11 14.51 8.75 3.01
C THR A 11 13.42 8.95 4.08
N GLN A 12 13.63 9.84 5.06
CA GLN A 12 12.59 10.08 6.07
C GLN A 12 11.26 10.51 5.44
N ALA A 13 11.30 11.42 4.46
CA ALA A 13 10.10 11.88 3.76
C ALA A 13 9.39 10.72 3.04
N GLN A 14 10.14 9.89 2.30
CA GLN A 14 9.58 8.72 1.61
C GLN A 14 9.01 7.68 2.58
N ALA A 15 9.64 7.50 3.74
CA ALA A 15 9.16 6.62 4.78
C ALA A 15 7.82 7.12 5.35
N ILE A 16 7.70 8.43 5.59
CA ILE A 16 6.45 9.05 6.06
C ILE A 16 5.35 8.91 5.01
N ASP A 17 5.63 9.21 3.75
CA ASP A 17 4.68 9.04 2.64
C ASP A 17 4.19 7.59 2.54
N SER A 18 5.11 6.63 2.70
CA SER A 18 4.79 5.21 2.68
C SER A 18 3.94 4.78 3.88
N ILE A 19 4.19 5.34 5.07
CA ILE A 19 3.36 5.11 6.27
C ILE A 19 1.96 5.70 6.07
N ALA A 20 1.86 6.92 5.55
CA ALA A 20 0.59 7.57 5.25
C ALA A 20 -0.23 6.78 4.21
N ALA A 21 0.42 6.28 3.16
CA ALA A 21 -0.20 5.42 2.17
C ALA A 21 -0.75 4.12 2.79
N ASP A 22 0.02 3.47 3.67
CA ASP A 22 -0.44 2.27 4.39
C ASP A 22 -1.68 2.56 5.26
N PHE A 23 -1.70 3.68 5.98
CA PHE A 23 -2.84 4.06 6.82
C PHE A 23 -4.08 4.32 6.00
N GLY A 24 -3.95 5.01 4.86
CA GLY A 24 -5.04 5.28 3.94
C GLY A 24 -5.60 4.02 3.26
N GLN A 25 -4.77 3.00 3.06
CA GLN A 25 -5.15 1.82 2.28
C GLN A 25 -6.12 0.87 3.00
N TYR A 26 -6.01 0.72 4.33
CA TYR A 26 -6.76 -0.30 5.08
C TYR A 26 -7.78 0.26 6.08
N GLY A 27 -7.94 1.58 6.15
CA GLY A 27 -8.74 2.25 7.18
C GLY A 27 -8.07 2.23 8.56
N PRO A 28 -8.82 2.50 9.65
CA PRO A 28 -8.25 2.55 11.00
C PRO A 28 -7.62 1.23 11.45
N GLN A 29 -6.38 1.29 11.92
CA GLN A 29 -5.60 0.14 12.40
C GLN A 29 -5.26 0.32 13.89
N PRO A 30 -6.23 0.27 14.83
CA PRO A 30 -6.07 0.71 16.21
C PRO A 30 -4.90 0.04 16.96
N ASP A 31 -4.74 -1.28 16.81
CA ASP A 31 -3.64 -2.00 17.47
C ASP A 31 -2.26 -1.55 16.97
N LEU A 32 -2.13 -1.27 15.68
CA LEU A 32 -0.91 -0.71 15.11
C LEU A 32 -0.70 0.71 15.61
N PHE A 33 -1.73 1.56 15.51
CA PHE A 33 -1.67 2.96 15.95
C PHE A 33 -1.24 3.06 17.40
N TYR A 34 -1.81 2.25 18.30
CA TYR A 34 -1.43 2.29 19.72
C TYR A 34 0.02 1.88 19.97
N LYS A 35 0.58 0.93 19.19
CA LYS A 35 1.99 0.52 19.31
C LYS A 35 2.91 1.65 18.88
N ILE A 36 2.67 2.24 17.72
CA ILE A 36 3.53 3.30 17.17
C ILE A 36 3.33 4.63 17.90
N SER A 37 2.15 4.92 18.46
CA SER A 37 1.92 6.12 19.27
C SER A 37 2.86 6.21 20.45
N ALA A 38 3.20 5.08 21.09
CA ALA A 38 4.17 5.07 22.18
C ALA A 38 5.57 5.47 21.71
N LEU A 39 5.95 5.10 20.48
CA LEU A 39 7.25 5.48 19.89
C LEU A 39 7.27 6.94 19.42
N ILE A 40 6.15 7.40 18.84
CA ILE A 40 6.04 8.73 18.26
C ILE A 40 5.82 9.77 19.36
N LEU A 41 4.84 9.56 20.24
CA LEU A 41 4.41 10.57 21.22
C LEU A 41 5.06 10.38 22.59
N GLY A 42 5.64 9.21 22.88
CA GLY A 42 6.28 8.94 24.17
C GLY A 42 5.34 9.19 25.35
N ASN A 43 5.71 10.14 26.21
CA ASN A 43 4.94 10.51 27.39
C ASN A 43 3.63 11.24 27.09
N ASP A 44 3.45 11.73 25.86
CA ASP A 44 2.25 12.44 25.40
C ASP A 44 1.15 11.51 24.88
N PHE A 45 1.32 10.19 25.05
CA PHE A 45 0.32 9.19 24.70
C PHE A 45 0.01 8.25 25.86
N LYS A 46 -1.29 7.99 26.07
CA LYS A 46 -1.78 7.01 27.04
C LYS A 46 -2.96 6.25 26.44
N THR A 47 -3.16 5.04 26.93
CA THR A 47 -4.35 4.26 26.62
C THR A 47 -5.14 3.96 27.87
N SER A 48 -6.47 3.95 27.77
CA SER A 48 -7.34 3.46 28.85
C SER A 48 -8.42 2.55 28.29
N ILE A 49 -8.97 1.68 29.13
CA ILE A 49 -10.11 0.84 28.78
C ILE A 49 -11.36 1.50 29.36
N ARG A 50 -12.35 1.78 28.52
CA ARG A 50 -13.65 2.35 28.92
C ARG A 50 -14.77 1.54 28.26
N ASN A 51 -15.69 1.01 29.06
CA ASN A 51 -16.78 0.14 28.59
C ASN A 51 -16.30 -1.03 27.71
N GLY A 52 -15.20 -1.67 28.09
CA GLY A 52 -14.61 -2.78 27.35
C GLY A 52 -13.87 -2.39 26.06
N SER A 53 -13.85 -1.11 25.68
CA SER A 53 -13.14 -0.61 24.51
C SER A 53 -11.88 0.16 24.90
N LYS A 54 -10.75 -0.14 24.26
CA LYS A 54 -9.51 0.63 24.42
C LYS A 54 -9.67 2.00 23.74
N ARG A 55 -9.22 3.07 24.39
CA ARG A 55 -9.21 4.44 23.86
C ARG A 55 -7.83 5.04 23.95
N ALA A 56 -7.46 5.77 22.90
CA ALA A 56 -6.28 6.60 22.85
C ALA A 56 -6.52 7.96 23.50
N TRP A 57 -5.51 8.42 24.23
CA TRP A 57 -5.45 9.75 24.82
C TRP A 57 -4.13 10.39 24.43
N ILE A 58 -4.20 11.59 23.88
CA ILE A 58 -3.03 12.35 23.46
C ILE A 58 -2.95 13.66 24.21
N ARG A 59 -1.74 14.17 24.37
CA ARG A 59 -1.48 15.53 24.84
C ARG A 59 -0.75 16.28 23.74
N ARG A 60 -1.36 17.35 23.20
CA ARG A 60 -0.77 18.08 22.07
C ARG A 60 0.33 19.05 22.48
N ASN A 61 0.27 19.55 23.72
CA ASN A 61 1.24 20.47 24.32
C ASN A 61 1.42 20.12 25.80
N ASN A 62 2.63 20.32 26.34
CA ASN A 62 2.96 19.94 27.72
C ASN A 62 2.01 20.53 28.78
N ASP A 63 1.44 21.71 28.53
CA ASP A 63 0.53 22.42 29.44
C ASP A 63 -0.95 22.02 29.27
N GLN A 64 -1.27 21.13 28.33
CA GLN A 64 -2.64 20.68 28.08
C GLN A 64 -2.97 19.36 28.78
N SER A 65 -4.24 19.19 29.12
CA SER A 65 -4.75 17.90 29.58
C SER A 65 -4.76 16.89 28.45
N PHE A 66 -4.76 15.60 28.82
CA PHE A 66 -4.98 14.53 27.86
C PHE A 66 -6.40 14.60 27.29
N GLU A 67 -6.52 14.54 25.98
CA GLU A 67 -7.80 14.46 25.26
C GLU A 67 -7.97 13.09 24.61
N SER A 68 -9.21 12.57 24.62
CA SER A 68 -9.50 11.32 23.94
C SER A 68 -9.60 11.53 22.45
N VAL A 69 -8.96 10.67 21.66
CA VAL A 69 -8.98 10.71 20.20
C VAL A 69 -9.51 9.38 19.66
N ASN A 70 -10.32 9.42 18.60
CA ASN A 70 -10.76 8.22 17.92
C ASN A 70 -9.65 7.69 16.99
N ASP A 71 -9.78 6.45 16.51
CA ASP A 71 -8.69 5.79 15.79
C ASP A 71 -8.39 6.44 14.43
N GLU A 72 -9.40 7.00 13.75
CA GLU A 72 -9.21 7.71 12.48
C GLU A 72 -8.41 9.01 12.69
N ALA A 73 -8.84 9.85 13.63
CA ALA A 73 -8.14 11.08 13.98
C ALA A 73 -6.74 10.81 14.54
N LEU A 74 -6.54 9.69 15.25
CA LEU A 74 -5.22 9.28 15.72
C LEU A 74 -4.28 8.99 14.55
N GLY A 75 -4.74 8.25 13.53
CA GLY A 75 -3.94 7.98 12.34
C GLY A 75 -3.44 9.26 11.67
N PHE A 76 -4.33 10.23 11.42
CA PHE A 76 -3.96 11.52 10.85
C PHE A 76 -3.00 12.31 11.74
N TYR A 77 -3.25 12.33 13.05
CA TYR A 77 -2.40 13.04 14.00
C TYR A 77 -0.97 12.47 14.02
N LEU A 78 -0.82 11.14 13.98
CA LEU A 78 0.50 10.50 13.95
C LEU A 78 1.29 10.86 12.69
N ILE A 79 0.66 10.91 11.52
CA ILE A 79 1.31 11.38 10.28
C ILE A 79 1.76 12.83 10.44
N HIS A 80 0.87 13.70 10.93
CA HIS A 80 1.21 15.11 11.13
C HIS A 80 2.41 15.29 12.09
N VAL A 81 2.48 14.53 13.19
CA VAL A 81 3.63 14.57 14.10
C VAL A 81 4.91 14.12 13.40
N LEU A 82 4.86 13.08 12.57
CA LEU A 82 6.02 12.59 11.83
C LEU A 82 6.51 13.59 10.76
N GLU A 83 5.59 14.29 10.10
CA GLU A 83 5.92 15.36 9.14
C GLU A 83 6.52 16.59 9.82
N THR A 84 6.08 16.89 11.04
CA THR A 84 6.47 18.11 11.76
C THR A 84 7.79 17.95 12.52
N PHE A 85 8.07 16.76 13.04
CA PHE A 85 9.24 16.52 13.89
C PHE A 85 10.22 15.55 13.22
N GLN A 86 11.46 16.00 13.05
CA GLN A 86 12.52 15.15 12.56
C GLN A 86 12.79 13.99 13.52
N ARG A 87 12.89 12.78 12.97
CA ARG A 87 13.22 11.57 13.72
C ARG A 87 14.58 11.08 13.25
N ASP A 88 15.34 10.50 14.16
CA ASP A 88 16.55 9.80 13.76
C ASP A 88 16.19 8.53 12.97
N ALA A 89 17.17 8.02 12.22
CA ALA A 89 16.98 6.84 11.39
C ALA A 89 16.58 5.60 12.22
N ALA A 90 17.04 5.52 13.47
CA ALA A 90 16.73 4.41 14.37
C ALA A 90 15.24 4.39 14.77
N GLY A 91 14.70 5.54 15.18
CA GLY A 91 13.28 5.70 15.49
C GLY A 91 12.41 5.46 14.27
N MET A 92 12.80 5.98 13.10
CA MET A 92 12.09 5.71 11.85
C MET A 92 12.10 4.22 11.48
N ALA A 93 13.24 3.53 11.64
CA ALA A 93 13.32 2.10 11.39
C ALA A 93 12.37 1.29 12.30
N GLN A 94 12.28 1.63 13.60
CA GLN A 94 11.34 0.97 14.51
C GLN A 94 9.88 1.17 14.07
N ILE A 95 9.51 2.39 13.69
CA ILE A 95 8.16 2.71 13.23
C ILE A 95 7.85 1.96 11.93
N CYS A 96 8.73 2.05 10.92
CA CYS A 96 8.57 1.34 9.65
C CYS A 96 8.47 -0.17 9.86
N SER A 97 9.23 -0.73 10.79
CA SER A 97 9.17 -2.17 11.07
C SER A 97 7.81 -2.61 11.59
N LEU A 98 7.20 -1.80 12.46
CA LEU A 98 5.85 -2.06 12.96
C LEU A 98 4.78 -1.82 11.88
N VAL A 99 4.87 -0.72 11.13
CA VAL A 99 3.86 -0.35 10.12
C VAL A 99 3.85 -1.35 8.97
N PHE A 100 5.01 -1.67 8.40
CA PHE A 100 5.12 -2.57 7.26
C PHE A 100 5.24 -4.05 7.66
N GLU A 101 5.30 -4.32 8.96
CA GLU A 101 5.48 -5.65 9.55
C GLU A 101 6.70 -6.40 9.01
N THR A 102 7.78 -5.67 8.74
CA THR A 102 9.02 -6.18 8.14
C THR A 102 10.25 -5.70 8.89
N PRO A 103 11.38 -6.43 8.86
CA PRO A 103 12.62 -5.88 9.37
C PRO A 103 12.97 -4.58 8.65
N ALA A 104 13.27 -3.57 9.45
CA ALA A 104 13.74 -2.29 8.97
C ALA A 104 14.94 -1.88 9.83
N ARG A 105 15.95 -1.28 9.20
CA ARG A 105 17.18 -0.85 9.87
C ARG A 105 17.56 0.56 9.44
N PRO A 106 18.15 1.37 10.33
CA PRO A 106 18.73 2.63 9.92
C PRO A 106 19.84 2.39 8.90
N GLY A 107 20.08 3.36 8.02
CA GLY A 107 21.25 3.37 7.16
C GLY A 107 21.35 4.64 6.35
N GLU A 108 22.30 4.62 5.43
CA GLU A 108 22.61 5.74 4.56
C GLU A 108 22.71 5.25 3.11
N LEU A 109 22.29 6.08 2.17
CA LEU A 109 22.49 5.87 0.75
C LEU A 109 22.91 7.20 0.12
N GLU A 110 24.07 7.22 -0.56
CA GLU A 110 24.58 8.39 -1.27
C GLU A 110 24.69 9.66 -0.39
N GLY A 111 25.01 9.50 0.90
CA GLY A 111 25.13 10.61 1.85
C GLY A 111 23.82 11.03 2.53
N GLU A 112 22.70 10.40 2.17
CA GLU A 112 21.39 10.68 2.78
C GLU A 112 21.04 9.63 3.83
N SER A 113 20.68 10.07 5.03
CA SER A 113 20.24 9.20 6.13
C SER A 113 18.78 8.78 5.94
N GLY A 114 18.49 7.50 6.22
CA GLY A 114 17.15 6.95 6.05
C GLY A 114 17.01 5.54 6.62
N VAL A 115 16.11 4.78 6.04
CA VAL A 115 15.75 3.43 6.50
C VAL A 115 15.81 2.43 5.36
N TRP A 116 16.49 1.31 5.60
CA TRP A 116 16.41 0.14 4.73
C TRP A 116 15.26 -0.76 5.18
N ILE A 117 14.35 -1.06 4.26
CA ILE A 117 13.20 -1.93 4.46
C ILE A 117 13.47 -3.26 3.76
N GLU A 118 13.38 -4.38 4.48
CA GLU A 118 13.51 -5.69 3.87
C GLU A 118 12.28 -6.07 3.04
N ASN A 119 12.53 -6.55 1.82
CA ASN A 119 11.49 -7.04 0.93
C ASN A 119 10.94 -8.37 1.44
N GLN A 120 9.64 -8.41 1.71
CA GLN A 120 8.98 -9.60 2.25
C GLN A 120 8.43 -10.56 1.20
N MET A 121 8.57 -10.24 -0.07
CA MET A 121 7.92 -11.01 -1.12
C MET A 121 8.75 -12.21 -1.57
N ASN A 122 9.93 -12.42 -0.97
CA ASN A 122 10.71 -13.62 -1.19
C ASN A 122 9.93 -14.87 -0.74
N GLY A 123 9.74 -15.81 -1.66
CA GLY A 123 8.97 -17.04 -1.43
C GLY A 123 7.45 -16.88 -1.48
N PHE A 124 6.91 -15.70 -1.81
CA PHE A 124 5.47 -15.56 -2.07
C PHE A 124 5.07 -16.35 -3.33
N VAL A 125 4.00 -17.15 -3.23
CA VAL A 125 3.54 -17.99 -4.33
C VAL A 125 2.03 -17.86 -4.48
N CYS A 126 1.62 -17.09 -5.49
CA CYS A 126 0.22 -16.92 -5.85
C CYS A 126 -0.49 -18.27 -6.02
N LYS A 127 -1.45 -18.55 -5.14
CA LYS A 127 -2.26 -19.78 -5.16
C LYS A 127 -3.37 -19.78 -6.21
N ARG A 128 -3.40 -18.77 -7.10
CA ARG A 128 -4.38 -18.67 -8.20
C ARG A 128 -5.83 -18.72 -7.74
N CYS A 129 -6.11 -18.14 -6.57
CA CYS A 129 -7.43 -18.14 -5.93
C CYS A 129 -8.37 -17.03 -6.43
N ALA A 130 -7.90 -16.14 -7.30
CA ALA A 130 -8.60 -14.95 -7.82
C ALA A 130 -9.01 -13.87 -6.80
N ASN A 131 -8.79 -14.03 -5.50
CA ASN A 131 -9.18 -13.03 -4.50
C ASN A 131 -8.62 -11.62 -4.82
N CYS A 132 -7.31 -11.51 -5.06
CA CYS A 132 -6.70 -10.24 -5.42
C CYS A 132 -7.11 -9.76 -6.82
N CYS A 133 -7.17 -10.65 -7.80
CA CYS A 133 -7.55 -10.31 -9.18
C CYS A 133 -8.96 -9.71 -9.30
N ARG A 134 -9.85 -10.00 -8.35
CA ARG A 134 -11.24 -9.48 -8.32
C ARG A 134 -11.39 -8.18 -7.52
N ARG A 135 -10.43 -7.86 -6.67
CA ARG A 135 -10.51 -6.74 -5.70
C ARG A 135 -9.55 -5.60 -6.01
N LEU A 136 -8.48 -5.89 -6.76
CA LEU A 136 -7.56 -4.86 -7.20
C LEU A 136 -8.28 -3.82 -8.03
N GLU A 137 -7.90 -2.56 -7.81
CA GLU A 137 -8.38 -1.47 -8.63
C GLU A 137 -8.00 -1.73 -10.09
N ASN A 138 -8.95 -1.46 -10.99
CA ASN A 138 -8.72 -1.57 -12.40
C ASN A 138 -7.93 -0.34 -12.91
N ALA A 139 -6.67 -0.25 -12.52
CA ALA A 139 -5.76 0.82 -12.90
C ALA A 139 -4.72 0.32 -13.92
N CYS A 140 -4.27 1.22 -14.78
CA CYS A 140 -3.11 1.00 -15.63
C CYS A 140 -2.35 2.32 -15.81
N THR A 141 -1.05 2.19 -16.04
CA THR A 141 -0.15 3.33 -16.24
C THR A 141 -0.02 3.67 -17.72
N ARG A 142 0.65 4.80 -18.02
CA ARG A 142 1.01 5.14 -19.40
C ARG A 142 1.95 4.08 -19.98
N GLU A 143 2.84 3.57 -19.16
CA GLU A 143 3.85 2.57 -19.48
C GLU A 143 3.18 1.23 -19.84
N ASP A 144 2.12 0.85 -19.11
CA ASP A 144 1.31 -0.32 -19.46
C ASP A 144 0.63 -0.16 -20.82
N TRP A 145 0.05 1.02 -21.10
CA TRP A 145 -0.54 1.33 -22.41
C TRP A 145 0.50 1.23 -23.53
N GLN A 146 1.65 1.88 -23.37
CA GLN A 146 2.72 1.89 -24.36
C GLN A 146 3.26 0.49 -24.63
N LEU A 147 3.39 -0.33 -23.59
CA LEU A 147 3.75 -1.74 -23.72
C LEU A 147 2.73 -2.47 -24.61
N TRP A 148 1.43 -2.37 -24.32
CA TRP A 148 0.40 -3.04 -25.09
C TRP A 148 0.30 -2.56 -26.54
N GLU A 149 0.49 -1.25 -26.76
CA GLU A 149 0.57 -0.64 -28.10
C GLU A 149 1.76 -1.18 -28.89
N SER A 150 2.95 -1.18 -28.29
CA SER A 150 4.17 -1.70 -28.95
C SER A 150 4.09 -3.19 -29.30
N LEU A 151 3.34 -3.97 -28.50
CA LEU A 151 3.11 -5.40 -28.72
C LEU A 151 1.90 -5.69 -29.62
N GLY A 152 1.21 -4.66 -30.13
CA GLY A 152 0.02 -4.82 -30.97
C GLY A 152 -1.17 -5.51 -30.27
N ARG A 153 -1.25 -5.44 -28.94
CA ARG A 153 -2.29 -6.09 -28.12
C ARG A 153 -3.62 -5.33 -28.14
N LYS A 154 -4.23 -5.28 -29.32
CA LYS A 154 -5.53 -4.63 -29.56
C LYS A 154 -6.65 -5.23 -28.70
N ASP A 155 -6.54 -6.52 -28.36
CA ASP A 155 -7.43 -7.22 -27.45
C ASP A 155 -7.38 -6.70 -26.01
N ILE A 156 -6.25 -6.12 -25.58
CA ILE A 156 -6.13 -5.45 -24.28
C ILE A 156 -6.56 -3.99 -24.40
N LEU A 157 -6.05 -3.29 -25.41
CA LEU A 157 -6.31 -1.87 -25.63
C LEU A 157 -7.80 -1.56 -25.81
N SER A 158 -8.60 -2.49 -26.36
CA SER A 158 -10.06 -2.31 -26.46
C SER A 158 -10.76 -2.20 -25.11
N TRP A 159 -10.12 -2.66 -24.03
CA TRP A 159 -10.66 -2.59 -22.66
C TRP A 159 -10.10 -1.41 -21.85
N VAL A 160 -9.35 -0.51 -22.48
CA VAL A 160 -8.69 0.60 -21.79
C VAL A 160 -9.15 1.91 -22.39
N LYS A 161 -9.65 2.81 -21.53
CA LYS A 161 -10.08 4.14 -21.94
C LYS A 161 -9.01 5.18 -21.63
N LYS A 162 -8.62 5.93 -22.66
CA LYS A 162 -7.74 7.09 -22.56
C LYS A 162 -8.59 8.36 -22.43
N GLU A 163 -8.50 9.05 -21.30
CA GLU A 163 -9.28 10.26 -21.01
C GLU A 163 -8.34 11.46 -20.87
N GLN A 164 -8.62 12.54 -21.59
CA GLN A 164 -7.95 13.83 -21.40
C GLN A 164 -8.60 14.55 -20.22
N LEU A 165 -7.79 14.99 -19.27
CA LEU A 165 -8.22 15.79 -18.12
C LEU A 165 -8.11 17.28 -18.43
N ASN A 166 -8.89 18.10 -17.73
CA ASN A 166 -8.94 19.56 -17.93
C ASN A 166 -7.58 20.26 -17.74
N ASN A 167 -6.63 19.63 -17.04
CA ASN A 167 -5.28 20.12 -16.83
C ASN A 167 -4.27 19.65 -17.91
N GLY A 168 -4.75 19.11 -19.04
CA GLY A 168 -3.92 18.60 -20.14
C GLY A 168 -3.23 17.26 -19.84
N LYS A 169 -3.45 16.66 -18.66
CA LYS A 169 -2.95 15.32 -18.33
C LYS A 169 -3.85 14.24 -18.93
N VAL A 170 -3.24 13.11 -19.26
CA VAL A 170 -3.97 11.92 -19.71
C VAL A 170 -4.14 10.94 -18.55
N ARG A 171 -5.36 10.43 -18.38
CA ARG A 171 -5.67 9.31 -17.49
C ARG A 171 -5.96 8.07 -18.33
N TYR A 172 -5.49 6.92 -17.87
CA TYR A 172 -5.81 5.61 -18.43
C TYR A 172 -6.67 4.85 -17.44
N ARG A 173 -7.82 4.34 -17.90
CA ARG A 173 -8.76 3.58 -17.08
C ARG A 173 -8.92 2.19 -17.65
N ALA A 174 -8.60 1.20 -16.82
CA ALA A 174 -8.95 -0.18 -17.04
C ALA A 174 -10.17 -0.51 -16.14
N TRP A 175 -10.85 -1.63 -16.28
CA TRP A 175 -11.22 -2.24 -17.55
C TRP A 175 -12.57 -1.64 -17.90
N ILE A 176 -12.66 -1.03 -19.06
CA ILE A 176 -13.91 -0.46 -19.59
C ILE A 176 -14.42 -1.44 -20.63
N ASP A 177 -15.66 -1.89 -20.47
CA ASP A 177 -16.31 -2.76 -21.44
C ASP A 177 -16.47 -2.00 -22.77
N PRO A 178 -15.88 -2.51 -23.88
CA PRO A 178 -15.92 -1.82 -25.17
C PRO A 178 -17.32 -1.70 -25.76
N GLN A 179 -18.26 -2.56 -25.36
CA GLN A 179 -19.63 -2.54 -25.87
C GLN A 179 -20.49 -1.51 -25.13
N THR A 180 -20.34 -1.42 -23.81
CA THR A 180 -21.20 -0.57 -22.96
C THR A 180 -20.55 0.75 -22.57
N GLY A 181 -19.22 0.88 -22.69
CA GLY A 181 -18.45 2.03 -22.22
C GLY A 181 -18.41 2.17 -20.69
N ARG A 182 -18.91 1.17 -19.94
CA ARG A 182 -18.95 1.16 -18.47
C ARG A 182 -17.76 0.42 -17.89
N SER A 183 -17.44 0.69 -16.62
CA SER A 183 -16.48 -0.12 -15.88
C SER A 183 -16.94 -1.57 -15.86
N ALA A 184 -16.05 -2.50 -16.21
CA ALA A 184 -16.32 -3.92 -16.11
C ALA A 184 -16.46 -4.32 -14.64
N GLU A 185 -17.47 -5.15 -14.34
CA GLU A 185 -17.69 -5.69 -12.99
C GLU A 185 -16.58 -6.64 -12.55
N SER A 186 -15.85 -7.22 -13.51
CA SER A 186 -14.71 -8.09 -13.25
C SER A 186 -13.64 -7.94 -14.34
N CYS A 187 -12.42 -8.38 -14.04
CA CYS A 187 -11.33 -8.34 -15.01
C CYS A 187 -11.65 -9.26 -16.22
N PRO A 188 -11.69 -8.73 -17.45
CA PRO A 188 -12.02 -9.52 -18.65
C PRO A 188 -10.96 -10.56 -19.01
N PHE A 189 -9.75 -10.44 -18.42
CA PHE A 189 -8.63 -11.34 -18.64
C PHE A 189 -8.48 -12.39 -17.53
N LEU A 190 -9.43 -12.49 -16.61
CA LEU A 190 -9.45 -13.49 -15.56
C LEU A 190 -10.21 -14.74 -16.03
N GLY A 191 -9.47 -15.77 -16.42
CA GLY A 191 -10.01 -17.09 -16.75
C GLY A 191 -10.09 -18.02 -15.54
N GLN A 192 -11.00 -18.99 -15.60
CA GLN A 192 -11.09 -20.09 -14.65
C GLN A 192 -10.74 -21.41 -15.35
N LYS A 193 -9.94 -22.26 -14.70
CA LYS A 193 -9.66 -23.61 -15.19
C LYS A 193 -10.80 -24.55 -14.77
N PRO A 194 -11.58 -25.11 -15.72
CA PRO A 194 -12.73 -25.96 -15.41
C PRO A 194 -12.37 -27.11 -14.48
N GLY A 195 -13.25 -27.42 -13.53
CA GLY A 195 -13.11 -28.57 -12.61
C GLY A 195 -12.02 -28.45 -11.54
N THR A 196 -11.25 -27.35 -11.48
CA THR A 196 -10.13 -27.22 -10.53
C THR A 196 -10.29 -26.12 -9.48
N GLY A 197 -11.23 -25.20 -9.67
CA GLY A 197 -11.36 -23.99 -8.83
C GLY A 197 -10.19 -23.00 -8.95
N MET A 198 -9.21 -23.27 -9.82
CA MET A 198 -8.05 -22.40 -10.04
C MET A 198 -8.32 -21.36 -11.12
N PHE A 199 -7.72 -20.18 -10.98
CA PHE A 199 -7.85 -19.07 -11.92
C PHE A 199 -6.54 -18.80 -12.66
N TYR A 200 -6.64 -18.12 -13.79
CA TYR A 200 -5.49 -17.74 -14.59
C TYR A 200 -5.71 -16.40 -15.26
N CYS A 201 -4.62 -15.68 -15.49
CA CYS A 201 -4.67 -14.42 -16.22
C CYS A 201 -4.29 -14.71 -17.66
N THR A 202 -5.18 -14.45 -18.61
CA THR A 202 -4.91 -14.65 -20.05
C THR A 202 -3.84 -13.71 -20.58
N ILE A 203 -3.58 -12.60 -19.86
CA ILE A 203 -2.54 -11.62 -20.18
C ILE A 203 -1.33 -11.70 -19.24
N HIS A 204 -1.06 -12.86 -18.64
CA HIS A 204 -0.07 -12.99 -17.56
C HIS A 204 1.28 -12.31 -17.83
N ALA A 205 1.83 -12.48 -19.04
CA ALA A 205 3.13 -11.93 -19.43
C ALA A 205 3.16 -10.40 -19.55
N VAL A 206 2.00 -9.75 -19.70
CA VAL A 206 1.86 -8.31 -19.97
C VAL A 206 0.81 -7.67 -19.06
N LYS A 207 0.57 -8.25 -17.88
CA LYS A 207 -0.33 -7.67 -16.87
C LYS A 207 0.04 -6.22 -16.58
N PRO A 208 -0.91 -5.34 -16.22
CA PRO A 208 -0.58 -3.99 -15.80
C PRO A 208 0.29 -3.99 -14.54
N MET A 209 1.04 -2.90 -14.31
CA MET A 209 1.99 -2.74 -13.20
C MET A 209 1.36 -3.07 -11.85
N VAL A 210 0.19 -2.52 -11.56
CA VAL A 210 -0.58 -2.78 -10.31
C VAL A 210 -0.83 -4.28 -10.05
N CYS A 211 -0.97 -5.09 -11.11
CA CYS A 211 -1.15 -6.53 -11.00
C CYS A 211 0.17 -7.30 -10.93
N ARG A 212 1.28 -6.76 -11.45
CA ARG A 212 2.61 -7.37 -11.40
C ARG A 212 3.26 -7.20 -10.04
N GLU A 213 3.08 -6.02 -9.46
CA GLU A 213 3.66 -5.65 -8.16
C GLU A 213 2.83 -6.15 -6.97
N TYR A 214 1.63 -6.66 -7.23
CA TYR A 214 0.81 -7.23 -6.18
C TYR A 214 1.28 -8.63 -5.74
N PRO A 215 1.32 -8.89 -4.42
CA PRO A 215 1.20 -7.93 -3.34
C PRO A 215 2.54 -7.23 -3.05
N TYR A 216 2.48 -5.95 -2.68
CA TYR A 216 3.67 -5.18 -2.33
C TYR A 216 4.37 -5.70 -1.05
N THR A 217 3.60 -6.23 -0.09
CA THR A 217 4.10 -6.76 1.20
C THR A 217 3.25 -7.96 1.67
N LYS A 218 3.75 -8.74 2.64
CA LYS A 218 2.94 -9.81 3.26
C LYS A 218 1.74 -9.24 4.01
N LYS A 219 1.91 -8.08 4.66
CA LYS A 219 0.82 -7.32 5.28
C LYS A 219 -0.27 -7.00 4.27
N HIS A 220 0.11 -6.47 3.09
CA HIS A 220 -0.84 -6.17 2.01
C HIS A 220 -1.57 -7.43 1.55
N ALA A 221 -0.86 -8.54 1.34
CA ALA A 221 -1.46 -9.82 0.98
C ALA A 221 -2.52 -10.27 2.00
N ARG A 222 -2.20 -10.23 3.29
CA ARG A 222 -3.11 -10.61 4.37
C ARG A 222 -4.33 -9.69 4.45
N ASN A 223 -4.12 -8.38 4.49
CA ASN A 223 -5.20 -7.39 4.66
C ASN A 223 -6.20 -7.38 3.50
N THR A 224 -5.77 -7.78 2.30
CA THR A 224 -6.66 -7.88 1.12
C THR A 224 -7.22 -9.28 0.89
N GLY A 225 -6.85 -10.26 1.72
CA GLY A 225 -7.35 -11.63 1.69
C GLY A 225 -6.72 -12.52 0.62
N CYS A 226 -5.47 -12.22 0.22
CA CYS A 226 -4.69 -13.13 -0.62
C CYS A 226 -4.44 -14.46 0.11
N LYS A 227 -4.52 -15.59 -0.62
CA LYS A 227 -4.39 -16.94 -0.05
C LYS A 227 -2.97 -17.54 -0.12
N GLY A 228 -1.99 -16.79 -0.63
CA GLY A 228 -0.60 -17.23 -0.53
C GLY A 228 0.35 -16.43 -1.39
#